data_AF-A0A7G2LYG7-F1
#
_entry.id   AF-A0A7G2LYG7-F1
#
_cell.length_a   1.000
_cell.length_b   1.000
_cell.length_c   1.000
_cell.angle_alpha   90.00
_cell.angle_beta   90.00
_cell.angle_gamma   90.00
#
_symmetry.space_group_name_H-M   'P 1'
#
loop_
_entity.id
_entity.type
_entity.pdbx_description
1 polymer ?
#
loop_
_entity_poly.entity_id
_entity_poly.type
_entity_poly.pdbx_seq_one_letter_code
_entity_poly.pdbx_strand_id
1 'polypeptide(L)'
;MANAVGKITQVIGAVVDVQFEGDLPEILNALHTQNQGKTLVLEVAQHLGENTVRAIAMDATEGLVRGQAVSDTGDQIRVPVGTATLGRIMNV
;
A
#
# COMPACT_ATOMS: atom_id res chain seq x y z
N MET A 1 6.94 12.49 -7.17
CA MET A 1 7.31 13.23 -5.94
C MET A 1 7.15 12.24 -4.79
N ALA A 2 8.10 12.27 -3.84
CA ALA A 2 8.27 11.35 -2.70
C ALA A 2 8.01 9.85 -2.96
N ASN A 3 8.98 9.15 -3.57
CA ASN A 3 9.05 7.68 -3.50
C ASN A 3 9.59 7.27 -2.13
N ALA A 4 8.90 7.65 -1.05
CA ALA A 4 9.30 7.25 0.30
C ALA A 4 9.29 5.72 0.35
N VAL A 5 10.43 5.13 0.74
CA VAL A 5 10.57 3.68 0.87
C VAL A 5 10.45 3.32 2.33
N GLY A 6 9.39 2.62 2.68
CA GLY A 6 9.16 2.03 3.99
C GLY A 6 9.48 0.55 4.02
N LYS A 7 9.39 -0.05 5.21
CA LYS A 7 9.58 -1.47 5.46
C LYS A 7 8.41 -2.01 6.27
N ILE A 8 7.93 -3.20 5.93
CA ILE A 8 6.88 -3.89 6.70
C ILE A 8 7.42 -4.22 8.09
N THR A 9 6.74 -3.78 9.15
CA THR A 9 7.09 -4.12 10.54
C THR A 9 6.18 -5.20 11.10
N GLN A 10 4.92 -5.24 10.65
CA GLN A 10 3.92 -6.19 11.15
C GLN A 10 2.88 -6.53 10.09
N VAL A 11 2.37 -7.77 10.13
CA VAL A 11 1.26 -8.27 9.30
C VAL A 11 0.29 -9.01 10.20
N ILE A 12 -0.96 -8.55 10.28
CA ILE A 12 -2.06 -9.17 11.04
C ILE A 12 -3.27 -9.27 10.11
N GLY A 13 -3.46 -10.43 9.49
CA GLY A 13 -4.51 -10.60 8.47
C GLY A 13 -4.32 -9.60 7.33
N ALA A 14 -5.36 -8.83 7.01
CA ALA A 14 -5.31 -7.78 5.99
C ALA A 14 -4.64 -6.48 6.47
N VAL A 15 -4.30 -6.36 7.76
CA VAL A 15 -3.68 -5.16 8.33
C VAL A 15 -2.17 -5.29 8.28
N VAL A 16 -1.50 -4.31 7.68
CA VAL A 16 -0.05 -4.28 7.50
C VAL A 16 0.49 -2.97 8.06
N ASP A 17 1.36 -3.04 9.06
CA ASP A 17 2.05 -1.86 9.58
C ASP A 17 3.38 -1.68 8.81
N VAL A 18 3.63 -0.45 8.35
CA VAL A 18 4.79 -0.10 7.52
C VAL A 18 5.48 1.11 8.15
N GLN A 19 6.77 0.98 8.40
CA GLN A 19 7.60 2.06 8.95
C GLN A 19 8.40 2.74 7.83
N PHE A 20 8.38 4.06 7.81
CA PHE A 20 9.10 4.90 6.86
C PHE A 20 10.25 5.62 7.58
N GLU A 21 11.41 5.75 6.91
CA GLU A 21 12.57 6.45 7.48
C GLU A 21 12.52 7.97 7.19
N GLY A 22 11.69 8.40 6.23
CA GLY A 22 11.54 9.80 5.81
C GLY A 22 10.10 10.30 5.89
N ASP A 23 9.62 10.93 4.82
CA ASP A 23 8.26 11.45 4.75
C ASP A 23 7.23 10.34 4.95
N LEU A 24 6.26 10.62 5.81
CA LEU A 24 5.19 9.68 6.13
C LEU A 24 4.07 9.84 5.09
N PRO A 25 3.66 8.77 4.40
CA PRO A 25 2.57 8.85 3.42
C PRO A 25 1.26 9.33 4.06
N GLU A 26 0.48 10.11 3.32
CA GLU A 26 -0.81 10.61 3.80
C GLU A 26 -1.82 9.47 4.01
N ILE A 27 -2.83 9.71 4.85
CA ILE A 27 -3.95 8.79 4.96
C ILE A 27 -4.67 8.70 3.61
N LEU A 28 -5.11 7.50 3.25
CA LEU A 28 -5.65 7.10 1.95
C LEU A 28 -4.62 6.93 0.82
N ASN A 29 -3.33 7.22 1.04
CA ASN A 29 -2.33 6.96 0.01
C ASN A 29 -2.22 5.46 -0.28
N ALA A 30 -2.04 5.15 -1.55
CA ALA A 30 -1.71 3.82 -2.01
C ALA A 30 -0.20 3.58 -1.84
N LEU A 31 0.12 2.43 -1.26
CA LEU A 31 1.47 1.90 -1.14
C LEU A 31 1.58 0.65 -2.00
N HIS A 32 2.74 0.46 -2.63
CA HIS A 32 3.05 -0.74 -3.41
C HIS A 32 4.12 -1.57 -2.73
N THR A 33 3.92 -2.88 -2.73
CA THR A 33 4.94 -3.85 -2.37
C THR A 33 4.89 -5.06 -3.28
N GLN A 34 5.96 -5.86 -3.33
CA GLN A 34 6.01 -7.07 -4.16
C GLN A 34 5.64 -8.29 -3.34
N ASN A 35 4.55 -8.97 -3.71
CA ASN A 35 4.17 -10.25 -3.11
C ASN A 35 4.10 -11.33 -4.19
N GLN A 36 4.91 -12.38 -4.06
CA GLN A 36 4.92 -13.53 -4.98
C GLN A 36 5.02 -13.15 -6.48
N GLY A 37 5.81 -12.12 -6.81
CA GLY A 37 6.01 -11.65 -8.18
C GLY A 37 4.89 -10.76 -8.74
N LYS A 38 3.94 -10.35 -7.89
CA LYS A 38 2.88 -9.38 -8.23
C LYS A 38 2.96 -8.17 -7.32
N THR A 39 2.54 -7.02 -7.84
CA THR A 39 2.33 -5.83 -7.02
C THR A 39 1.11 -6.03 -6.12
N LEU A 40 1.32 -6.00 -4.82
CA LEU A 40 0.26 -5.88 -3.82
C LEU A 40 0.10 -4.40 -3.46
N VAL A 41 -1.14 -3.93 -3.52
CA VAL A 41 -1.54 -2.58 -3.11
C VAL A 41 -1.96 -2.61 -1.64
N LEU A 42 -1.44 -1.65 -0.86
CA LEU A 42 -1.89 -1.36 0.50
C LEU A 42 -2.43 0.07 0.53
N GLU A 43 -3.49 0.34 1.28
CA GLU A 43 -4.01 1.70 1.49
C GLU A 43 -3.71 2.16 2.91
N VAL A 44 -3.14 3.35 3.09
CA VAL A 44 -2.87 3.90 4.42
C VAL A 44 -4.19 4.25 5.12
N ALA A 45 -4.46 3.60 6.26
CA ALA A 45 -5.67 3.84 7.05
C ALA A 45 -5.45 4.80 8.22
N GLN A 46 -4.27 4.79 8.83
CA GLN A 46 -3.94 5.66 9.96
C GLN A 46 -2.44 5.80 10.17
N HIS A 47 -2.03 6.85 10.88
CA HIS A 47 -0.68 7.03 11.40
C HIS A 47 -0.61 6.52 12.84
N LEU A 48 0.36 5.67 13.15
CA LEU A 48 0.53 5.08 14.48
C LEU A 48 1.55 5.83 15.36
N GLY A 49 2.30 6.78 14.77
CA GLY A 49 3.48 7.38 15.39
C GLY A 49 4.77 6.61 15.04
N GLU A 50 5.92 7.09 15.52
CA GLU A 50 7.24 6.49 15.24
C GLU A 50 7.51 6.24 13.74
N ASN A 51 7.08 7.19 12.91
CA ASN A 51 7.08 7.11 11.44
C ASN A 51 6.46 5.82 10.89
N THR A 52 5.46 5.28 11.57
CA THR A 52 4.75 4.07 11.17
C THR A 52 3.33 4.41 10.75
N VAL A 53 2.92 3.85 9.62
CA VAL A 53 1.53 3.85 9.17
C VAL A 53 0.95 2.45 9.32
N ARG A 54 -0.36 2.39 9.55
CA ARG A 54 -1.14 1.17 9.40
C ARG A 54 -1.87 1.23 8.08
N ALA A 55 -1.63 0.24 7.24
CA ALA A 55 -2.24 0.08 5.95
C ALA A 55 -3.15 -1.15 5.90
N ILE A 56 -4.10 -1.14 4.97
CA ILE A 56 -5.00 -2.25 4.68
C ILE A 56 -4.61 -2.82 3.31
N ALA A 57 -4.38 -4.12 3.22
CA ALA A 57 -4.06 -4.78 1.97
C ALA A 57 -5.32 -4.97 1.10
N MET A 58 -5.19 -4.68 -0.20
CA MET A 58 -6.27 -4.83 -1.18
C MET A 58 -6.38 -6.26 -1.73
N ASP A 59 -5.41 -7.12 -1.42
CA ASP A 59 -5.37 -8.54 -1.78
C ASP A 59 -4.70 -9.35 -0.66
N ALA A 60 -4.56 -10.66 -0.83
CA ALA A 60 -4.00 -11.58 0.15
C ALA A 60 -2.58 -11.17 0.60
N THR A 61 -2.38 -11.18 1.92
CA THR A 61 -1.11 -10.86 2.59
C THR A 61 -0.23 -12.09 2.84
N GLU A 62 -0.67 -13.26 2.37
CA GLU A 62 0.10 -14.51 2.44
C GLU A 62 1.42 -14.36 1.67
N GLY A 63 2.52 -14.68 2.35
CA GLY A 63 3.86 -14.53 1.78
C GLY A 63 4.54 -13.18 2.04
N LEU A 64 3.85 -12.20 2.64
CA LEU A 64 4.50 -10.98 3.09
C LEU A 64 5.48 -11.27 4.24
N VAL A 65 6.64 -10.62 4.17
CA VAL A 65 7.71 -10.79 5.16
C VAL A 65 8.05 -9.43 5.80
N ARG A 66 8.36 -9.43 7.09
CA ARG A 66 8.87 -8.23 7.78
C ARG A 66 10.19 -7.78 7.16
N GLY A 67 10.41 -6.48 7.09
CA GLY A 67 11.55 -5.86 6.42
C GLY A 67 11.39 -5.70 4.92
N GLN A 68 10.35 -6.28 4.31
CA GLN A 68 10.06 -6.13 2.89
C GLN A 68 9.80 -4.65 2.55
N ALA A 69 10.36 -4.22 1.42
CA ALA A 69 10.25 -2.84 0.96
C ALA A 69 8.83 -2.50 0.51
N VAL A 70 8.39 -1.30 0.86
CA VAL A 70 7.10 -0.73 0.48
C VAL A 70 7.35 0.67 -0.07
N SER A 71 6.82 0.97 -1.25
CA SER A 71 6.96 2.28 -1.90
C SER A 71 5.65 3.05 -1.82
N ASP A 72 5.71 4.31 -1.36
CA ASP A 72 4.59 5.24 -1.50
C ASP A 72 4.40 5.65 -2.95
N THR A 73 3.14 5.70 -3.40
CA THR A 73 2.78 6.22 -4.73
C THR A 73 2.59 7.74 -4.72
N GLY A 74 2.40 8.33 -3.54
CA GLY A 74 2.15 9.76 -3.34
C GLY A 74 0.71 10.18 -3.63
N ASP A 75 -0.18 9.24 -3.93
CA ASP A 75 -1.57 9.46 -4.30
C ASP A 75 -2.47 8.37 -3.72
N GLN A 76 -3.78 8.63 -3.67
CA GLN A 76 -4.78 7.60 -3.34
C GLN A 76 -4.83 6.51 -4.42
N ILE A 77 -5.47 5.37 -4.13
CA ILE A 77 -5.72 4.33 -5.15
C ILE A 77 -6.48 4.96 -6.33
N ARG A 78 -5.85 4.90 -7.51
CA ARG A 78 -6.43 5.47 -8.74
C ARG A 78 -6.95 4.37 -9.64
N VAL A 79 -8.17 4.55 -10.13
CA VAL A 79 -8.81 3.67 -11.11
C VAL A 79 -9.03 4.40 -12.44
N PRO A 80 -8.94 3.70 -13.59
CA PRO A 80 -9.29 4.30 -14.86
C PRO A 80 -10.80 4.56 -14.93
N VAL A 81 -11.18 5.68 -15.54
CA VAL A 81 -12.58 6.12 -15.70
C VAL A 81 -12.82 6.61 -17.13
N GLY A 82 -14.09 6.83 -17.49
CA GLY A 82 -14.51 7.34 -18.80
C GLY A 82 -15.11 6.28 -19.70
N THR A 83 -15.48 6.65 -20.93
CA THR A 83 -16.20 5.75 -21.86
C THR A 83 -15.42 4.48 -22.22
N ALA A 84 -14.08 4.53 -22.16
CA ALA A 84 -13.22 3.39 -22.41
C ALA A 84 -13.39 2.23 -21.41
N THR A 85 -13.97 2.49 -20.23
CA THR A 85 -14.20 1.45 -19.22
C THR A 85 -15.56 0.75 -19.37
N LEU A 86 -16.43 1.24 -20.26
CA LEU A 86 -17.75 0.64 -20.48
C LEU A 86 -17.62 -0.79 -21.03
N GLY A 87 -18.39 -1.72 -20.44
CA GLY A 87 -18.37 -3.13 -20.81
C GLY A 87 -17.13 -3.90 -20.30
N ARG A 88 -16.30 -3.30 -19.45
CA ARG A 88 -15.18 -3.97 -18.77
C ARG A 88 -15.56 -4.39 -17.36
N ILE A 89 -14.97 -5.48 -16.88
CA ILE A 89 -15.01 -5.88 -15.46
C ILE A 89 -13.72 -5.39 -14.83
N MET A 90 -13.85 -4.74 -13.68
CA MET A 90 -12.76 -4.11 -12.94
C MET A 90 -12.63 -4.77 -11.57
N ASN A 91 -11.42 -4.81 -11.03
CA ASN A 91 -11.14 -5.17 -9.65
C ASN A 91 -10.74 -3.94 -8.82
N VAL A 92 -10.59 -4.18 -7.52
CA VAL A 92 -9.83 -3.33 -6.60
C VAL A 92 -8.35 -3.69 -6.66
#